data_AF-A0A6J4UME2-F1
#
_entry.id   AF-A0A6J4UME2-F1
#
_cell.length_a   1.000
_cell.length_b   1.000
_cell.length_c   1.000
_cell.angle_alpha   90.00
_cell.angle_beta   90.00
_cell.angle_gamma   90.00
#
_symmetry.space_group_name_H-M   'P 1'
#
loop_
_entity.id
_entity.type
_entity.pdbx_description
1 polymer ?
#
loop_
_entity_poly.entity_id
_entity_poly.type
_entity_poly.pdbx_seq_one_letter_code
_entity_poly.pdbx_strand_id
1 'polypeptide(L)'
;MLFGRVEGVAEPANDGGDALRVIVTLETGQGLRVVRDDVLAPVRPLKTMADAYWHADQWTQETIGTTLAEEGWEVVGAGEPPEPRADDVPRSSTYAVRKL
;
A
#
# COMPACT_ATOMS: atom_id res chain seq x y z
N MET A 1 21.43 10.56 -4.94
CA MET A 1 20.22 10.38 -4.12
C MET A 1 19.10 9.92 -5.04
N LEU A 2 18.47 8.78 -4.75
CA LEU A 2 17.35 8.26 -5.54
C LEU A 2 16.03 8.63 -4.86
N PHE A 3 15.02 8.94 -5.65
CA PHE A 3 13.66 9.21 -5.17
C PHE A 3 12.70 8.21 -5.78
N GLY A 4 11.62 7.95 -5.06
CA GLY A 4 10.55 7.08 -5.52
C GLY A 4 9.21 7.47 -4.94
N ARG A 5 8.20 6.78 -5.43
CA ARG A 5 6.82 6.89 -5.00
C ARG A 5 6.32 5.50 -4.61
N VAL A 6 5.73 5.39 -3.44
CA VAL A 6 5.14 4.15 -2.93
C VAL A 6 3.63 4.31 -2.86
N GLU A 7 2.92 3.33 -3.40
CA GLU A 7 1.47 3.20 -3.33
C GLU A 7 1.15 1.74 -3.12
N GLY A 8 0.11 1.46 -2.34
CA GLY A 8 -0.43 0.11 -2.22
C GLY A 8 -1.93 0.08 -2.43
N VAL A 9 -2.41 -1.09 -2.84
CA VAL A 9 -3.82 -1.41 -3.03
C VAL A 9 -4.20 -2.60 -2.17
N ALA A 10 -5.45 -2.64 -1.74
CA ALA A 10 -6.02 -3.78 -1.03
C ALA A 10 -7.37 -4.15 -1.65
N GLU A 11 -7.46 -5.36 -2.18
CA GLU A 11 -8.67 -5.89 -2.80
C GLU A 11 -9.11 -7.19 -2.11
N PRO A 12 -10.43 -7.50 -2.06
CA PRO A 12 -10.89 -8.80 -1.59
C PRO A 12 -10.18 -9.96 -2.30
N ALA A 13 -9.67 -10.91 -1.53
CA ALA A 13 -9.09 -12.12 -2.10
C ALA A 13 -10.21 -13.01 -2.68
N ASN A 14 -9.92 -13.70 -3.78
CA ASN A 14 -10.84 -14.66 -4.40
C ASN A 14 -10.87 -16.01 -3.65
N ASP A 15 -10.79 -16.00 -2.32
CA ASP A 15 -10.70 -17.20 -1.47
C ASP A 15 -12.01 -17.54 -0.73
N GLY A 16 -13.05 -16.71 -0.90
CA GLY A 16 -14.34 -16.90 -0.26
C GLY A 16 -14.39 -16.51 1.22
N GLY A 17 -13.32 -15.89 1.74
CA GLY A 17 -13.24 -15.30 3.07
C GLY A 17 -13.14 -13.78 3.04
N ASP A 18 -12.83 -13.19 4.20
CA ASP A 18 -12.62 -11.74 4.35
C ASP A 18 -11.17 -11.31 4.08
N ALA A 19 -10.32 -12.20 3.53
CA ALA A 19 -8.92 -11.87 3.29
C ALA A 19 -8.78 -10.79 2.22
N LEU A 20 -7.71 -10.00 2.33
CA LEU A 20 -7.36 -8.96 1.37
C LEU A 20 -6.06 -9.34 0.67
N ARG A 21 -6.07 -9.31 -0.65
CA ARG A 21 -4.83 -9.26 -1.43
C ARG A 21 -4.28 -7.84 -1.38
N VAL A 22 -3.06 -7.71 -0.91
CA VAL A 22 -2.35 -6.45 -0.75
C VAL A 22 -1.17 -6.41 -1.69
N ILE A 23 -1.14 -5.40 -2.56
CA ILE A 23 -0.03 -5.15 -3.47
C ILE A 23 0.56 -3.79 -3.14
N VAL A 24 1.85 -3.73 -2.80
CA VAL A 24 2.58 -2.47 -2.59
C VAL A 24 3.62 -2.33 -3.68
N THR A 25 3.66 -1.17 -4.32
CA THR A 25 4.56 -0.87 -5.43
C THR A 25 5.49 0.30 -5.09
N LEU A 26 6.71 0.25 -5.62
CA LEU A 26 7.68 1.33 -5.62
C LEU A 26 7.93 1.73 -7.07
N GLU A 27 7.58 2.96 -7.42
CA GLU A 27 7.95 3.60 -8.68
C GLU A 27 9.20 4.44 -8.48
N THR A 28 10.18 4.28 -9.36
CA THR A 28 11.39 5.12 -9.42
C THR A 28 11.63 5.57 -10.85
N GLY A 29 12.65 6.40 -11.08
CA GLY A 29 13.11 6.73 -12.43
C GLY A 29 13.56 5.51 -13.26
N GLN A 30 13.73 4.34 -12.64
CA GLN A 30 14.11 3.08 -13.31
C GLN A 30 12.90 2.19 -13.65
N GLY A 31 11.70 2.56 -13.22
CA GLY A 31 10.46 1.83 -13.46
C GLY A 31 9.70 1.49 -12.18
N LEU A 32 8.66 0.67 -12.35
CA LEU A 32 7.76 0.19 -11.30
C LEU A 32 8.20 -1.20 -10.82
N ARG A 33 8.26 -1.39 -9.49
CA ARG A 33 8.55 -2.67 -8.84
C ARG A 33 7.45 -3.00 -7.83
N VAL A 34 7.01 -4.25 -7.81
CA VAL A 34 6.18 -4.78 -6.72
C VAL A 34 7.09 -5.13 -5.54
N VAL A 35 6.83 -4.51 -4.38
CA VAL A 35 7.58 -4.69 -3.14
C VAL A 35 6.90 -5.72 -2.24
N ARG A 36 5.57 -5.81 -2.31
CA ARG A 36 4.73 -6.75 -1.57
C ARG A 36 3.57 -7.22 -2.45
N ASP A 37 3.25 -8.50 -2.40
CA ASP A 37 2.06 -9.13 -2.99
C ASP A 37 1.65 -10.31 -2.11
N ASP A 38 0.84 -10.02 -1.09
CA ASP A 38 0.43 -10.99 -0.07
C ASP A 38 -1.09 -11.07 0.06
N VAL A 39 -1.60 -12.21 0.50
CA VAL A 39 -2.99 -12.35 0.97
C VAL A 39 -2.98 -12.34 2.49
N LEU A 40 -3.62 -11.35 3.09
CA LEU A 40 -3.58 -11.07 4.52
C LEU A 40 -4.98 -11.06 5.13
N ALA A 41 -5.09 -11.54 6.37
CA ALA A 41 -6.30 -11.36 7.15
C ALA A 41 -6.46 -9.88 7.53
N PRO A 42 -7.70 -9.34 7.54
CA PRO A 42 -7.94 -7.97 7.97
C PRO A 42 -7.47 -7.73 9.41
N VAL A 43 -6.78 -6.62 9.64
CA VAL A 43 -6.36 -6.19 10.99
C VAL A 43 -7.58 -5.72 11.80
N ARG A 44 -8.61 -5.24 11.12
CA ARG A 44 -9.91 -4.88 11.70
C ARG A 44 -11.05 -5.39 10.80
N PRO A 45 -12.27 -5.59 11.34
CA PRO A 45 -13.39 -6.07 10.54
C PRO A 45 -13.67 -5.20 9.30
N LEU A 46 -13.92 -5.83 8.16
CA LEU A 46 -14.35 -5.17 6.93
C LEU A 46 -15.88 -5.02 6.94
N LYS A 47 -16.37 -3.85 7.37
CA LYS A 47 -17.82 -3.57 7.37
C LYS A 47 -18.30 -3.08 6.01
N THR A 48 -17.42 -2.38 5.29
CA THR A 48 -17.67 -1.80 3.97
C THR A 48 -16.40 -1.87 3.12
N MET A 49 -16.53 -1.73 1.79
CA MET A 49 -15.35 -1.59 0.92
C MET A 49 -14.53 -0.32 1.20
N ALA A 50 -15.13 0.70 1.82
CA ALA A 50 -14.39 1.85 2.31
C ALA A 50 -13.36 1.48 3.39
N ASP A 51 -13.56 0.38 4.13
CA ASP A 51 -12.59 -0.09 5.13
C ASP A 51 -11.32 -0.67 4.49
N ALA A 52 -11.36 -1.11 3.23
CA ALA A 52 -10.20 -1.62 2.52
C ALA A 52 -9.18 -0.51 2.19
N TYR A 53 -9.62 0.76 2.09
CA TYR A 53 -8.71 1.90 1.91
C TYR A 53 -7.77 2.08 3.11
N TRP A 54 -8.33 1.98 4.32
CA TRP A 54 -7.53 2.04 5.54
C TRP A 54 -6.50 0.90 5.59
N HIS A 55 -6.92 -0.30 5.21
CA HIS A 55 -6.06 -1.46 5.16
C HIS A 55 -4.93 -1.31 4.14
N ALA A 56 -5.24 -0.86 2.92
CA ALA A 56 -4.24 -0.54 1.90
C ALA A 56 -3.19 0.45 2.46
N ASP A 57 -3.65 1.49 3.15
CA ASP A 57 -2.78 2.48 3.78
C ASP A 57 -1.89 1.89 4.88
N GLN A 58 -2.46 1.10 5.79
CA GLN A 58 -1.70 0.48 6.88
C GLN A 58 -0.60 -0.45 6.37
N TRP A 59 -0.92 -1.36 5.44
CA TRP A 59 0.08 -2.30 4.95
C TRP A 59 1.11 -1.63 4.04
N THR A 60 0.76 -0.54 3.35
CA THR A 60 1.75 0.30 2.68
C THR A 60 2.73 0.91 3.69
N GLN A 61 2.24 1.52 4.77
CA GLN A 61 3.10 2.09 5.82
C GLN A 61 3.98 1.01 6.49
N GLU A 62 3.42 -0.16 6.77
CA GLU A 62 4.19 -1.31 7.30
C GLU A 62 5.29 -1.73 6.32
N THR A 63 4.98 -1.87 5.04
CA THR A 63 5.95 -2.26 4.00
C THR A 63 7.06 -1.22 3.86
N ILE A 64 6.71 0.07 4.01
CA ILE A 64 7.72 1.13 4.02
C ILE A 64 8.61 1.03 5.26
N GLY A 65 8.02 0.89 6.44
CA GLY A 65 8.73 0.82 7.72
C GLY A 65 9.52 -0.47 7.95
N THR A 66 9.34 -1.48 7.10
CA THR A 66 10.02 -2.78 7.17
C THR A 66 10.87 -3.01 5.93
N THR A 67 10.32 -3.61 4.88
CA THR A 67 11.04 -4.03 3.66
C THR A 67 11.81 -2.89 3.01
N LEU A 68 11.18 -1.72 2.80
CA LEU A 68 11.85 -0.61 2.14
C LEU A 68 12.88 0.06 3.04
N ALA A 69 12.63 0.14 4.35
CA ALA A 69 13.60 0.63 5.33
C ALA A 69 14.88 -0.22 5.34
N GLU A 70 14.75 -1.55 5.29
CA GLU A 70 15.89 -2.48 5.18
C GLU A 70 16.69 -2.28 3.88
N GLU A 71 16.01 -1.91 2.79
CA GLU A 71 16.65 -1.56 1.52
C GLU A 71 17.26 -0.14 1.50
N GLY A 72 17.15 0.61 2.59
CA GLY A 72 17.69 1.98 2.73
C GLY A 72 16.78 3.09 2.21
N TRP A 73 15.48 2.83 2.04
CA TRP A 73 14.50 3.86 1.68
C TRP A 73 13.83 4.45 2.93
N GLU A 74 13.50 5.73 2.87
CA GLU A 74 12.77 6.42 3.93
C GLU A 74 11.68 7.34 3.36
N VAL A 75 10.59 7.51 4.11
CA VAL A 75 9.49 8.44 3.76
C VAL A 75 9.93 9.87 3.95
N VAL A 76 9.66 10.71 2.95
CA VAL A 76 9.89 12.16 3.01
C VAL A 76 8.61 12.98 2.87
N GLY A 77 7.50 12.34 2.51
CA GLY A 77 6.19 12.98 2.46
C GLY A 77 5.07 11.99 2.15
N ALA A 78 3.84 12.38 2.49
CA ALA A 78 2.63 11.65 2.16
C ALA A 78 1.66 12.61 1.43
N GLY A 79 0.99 12.09 0.40
CA GLY A 79 -0.11 12.75 -0.27
C GLY A 79 -1.40 12.69 0.55
N GLU A 80 -2.44 13.34 0.03
CA GLU A 80 -3.77 13.26 0.62
C GLU A 80 -4.31 11.82 0.53
N PRO A 81 -4.95 11.32 1.60
CA PRO A 81 -5.68 10.06 1.54
C PRO A 81 -6.73 10.10 0.44
N PRO A 82 -6.83 9.07 -0.39
CA PRO A 82 -7.87 8.99 -1.41
C PRO A 82 -9.27 8.94 -0.77
N GLU A 83 -10.21 9.66 -1.36
CA GLU A 83 -11.62 9.56 -0.99
C GLU A 83 -12.18 8.17 -1.39
N PRO A 84 -12.81 7.43 -0.46
CA PRO A 84 -13.41 6.14 -0.80
C PRO A 84 -14.51 6.25 -1.85
N ARG A 85 -14.42 5.46 -2.92
CA ARG A 85 -15.48 5.31 -3.93
C ARG A 85 -15.85 3.85 -4.10
N ALA A 86 -17.12 3.58 -4.37
CA ALA A 86 -17.64 2.21 -4.42
C ALA A 86 -17.05 1.37 -5.56
N ASP A 87 -16.73 2.00 -6.69
CA ASP A 87 -16.24 1.33 -7.91
C ASP A 87 -14.72 1.45 -8.10
N ASP A 88 -14.01 2.08 -7.15
CA ASP A 88 -12.55 2.24 -7.21
C ASP A 88 -11.86 1.10 -6.47
N VAL A 89 -10.68 0.73 -6.96
CA VAL A 89 -9.77 -0.15 -6.21
C VAL A 89 -9.29 0.61 -4.96
N PRO A 90 -9.52 0.07 -3.74
CA PRO A 90 -9.05 0.67 -2.51
C PRO A 90 -7.53 0.78 -2.51
N ARG A 91 -7.04 2.00 -2.27
CA ARG A 91 -5.62 2.34 -2.37
C ARG A 91 -5.18 3.18 -1.18
N SER A 92 -3.88 3.15 -0.87
CA SER A 92 -3.27 3.96 0.17
C SER A 92 -3.16 5.43 -0.25
N SER A 93 -2.71 6.29 0.68
CA SER A 93 -2.03 7.51 0.30
C SER A 93 -0.81 7.21 -0.58
N THR A 94 -0.43 8.18 -1.37
CA THR A 94 0.84 8.15 -2.12
C THR A 94 1.97 8.63 -1.22
N TYR A 95 3.03 7.84 -1.05
CA TYR A 95 4.19 8.21 -0.23
C TYR A 95 5.39 8.55 -1.11
N ALA A 96 5.97 9.73 -0.89
CA ALA A 96 7.27 10.08 -1.46
C ALA A 96 8.37 9.47 -0.59
N VAL A 97 9.30 8.74 -1.21
CA VAL A 97 10.45 8.13 -0.52
C VAL A 97 11.76 8.58 -1.15
N ARG A 98 12.84 8.57 -0.36
CA ARG A 98 14.21 8.73 -0.85
C ARG A 98 15.08 7.58 -0.39
N LYS A 99 16.10 7.23 -1.17
CA LYS A 99 17.11 6.23 -0.81
C LYS A 99 18.35 6.91 -0.23
N LEU A 100 18.76 6.43 0.95
CA LEU A 100 19.96 6.82 1.68
C LEU A 100 21.25 6.45 0.91
#